data_AF-A0A7L3BF57-F1
#
_entry.id   AF-A0A7L3BF57-F1
#
_cell.length_a   1.000
_cell.length_b   1.000
_cell.length_c   1.000
_cell.angle_alpha   90.00
_cell.angle_beta   90.00
_cell.angle_gamma   90.00
#
_symmetry.space_group_name_H-M   'P 1'
#
loop_
_entity.id
_entity.type
_entity.pdbx_description
1 polymer ?
#
loop_
_entity_poly.entity_id
_entity_poly.type
_entity_poly.pdbx_seq_one_letter_code
_entity_poly.pdbx_strand_id
1 'polypeptide(L)'
;VEDMVTPSTCVCRTDEGTLVEGLKEAMLETVIPRGEAERVMVVLGEHAGRLGRILEREPERSRAVVQLQRDEAGRVVTLDYDAICHYVGGHEDD
;
A
#
# COMPACT_ATOMS: atom_id res chain seq x y z
N VAL A 1 -4.91 -5.68 5.59
CA VAL A 1 -5.52 -5.03 6.76
C VAL A 1 -6.98 -4.82 6.44
N GLU A 2 -7.89 -5.24 7.33
CA GLU A 2 -9.33 -5.05 7.13
C GLU A 2 -9.89 -3.91 7.96
N ASP A 3 -9.42 -3.72 9.20
CA ASP A 3 -9.88 -2.64 10.07
C ASP A 3 -8.76 -2.13 10.99
N MET A 4 -8.79 -0.83 11.32
CA MET A 4 -7.86 -0.22 12.27
C MET A 4 -8.59 0.11 13.58
N VAL A 5 -8.32 -0.68 14.62
CA VAL A 5 -8.96 -0.55 15.94
C VAL A 5 -8.33 0.59 16.75
N THR A 6 -7.05 0.87 16.51
CA THR A 6 -6.29 1.98 17.12
C THR A 6 -5.21 2.43 16.12
N PRO A 7 -4.60 3.61 16.26
CA PRO A 7 -3.58 4.09 15.31
C PRO A 7 -2.37 3.17 15.15
N SER A 8 -2.10 2.26 16.10
CA SER A 8 -0.96 1.35 16.08
C SER A 8 -1.32 -0.14 16.06
N THR A 9 -2.62 -0.45 15.98
CA THR A 9 -3.10 -1.83 16.11
C THR A 9 -4.24 -2.07 15.14
N CYS A 10 -4.14 -3.12 14.33
CA CYS A 10 -5.12 -3.43 13.30
C CYS A 10 -5.60 -4.88 13.38
N VAL A 11 -6.66 -5.13 12.63
CA VAL A 11 -7.20 -6.46 12.33
C VAL A 11 -6.76 -6.84 10.93
N CYS A 12 -6.11 -7.99 10.80
CA CYS A 12 -5.72 -8.55 9.52
C CYS A 12 -6.46 -9.87 9.28
N ARG A 13 -6.90 -10.08 8.05
CA ARG A 13 -7.32 -11.39 7.58
C ARG A 13 -6.12 -12.08 6.92
N THR A 14 -5.83 -13.31 7.31
CA THR A 14 -4.83 -14.16 6.62
C THR A 14 -5.38 -14.65 5.28
N ASP A 15 -4.51 -15.16 4.41
CA ASP A 15 -4.91 -15.77 3.12
C ASP A 15 -5.88 -16.95 3.31
N GLU A 16 -5.74 -17.70 4.41
CA GLU A 16 -6.64 -18.78 4.82
C GLU A 16 -7.99 -18.28 5.39
N GLY A 17 -8.24 -16.97 5.39
CA GLY A 17 -9.48 -16.37 5.87
C GLY A 17 -9.59 -16.22 7.39
N THR A 18 -8.51 -16.47 8.14
CA THR A 18 -8.51 -16.32 9.60
C THR A 18 -8.34 -14.84 9.98
N LEU A 19 -9.24 -14.35 10.83
CA LEU A 19 -9.14 -12.99 11.37
C LEU A 19 -8.16 -12.98 12.55
N VAL A 20 -7.19 -12.07 12.52
CA VAL A 20 -6.20 -11.89 13.58
C VAL A 20 -6.27 -10.45 14.08
N GLU A 21 -6.65 -10.29 15.34
CA GLU A 21 -6.81 -9.01 16.02
C GLU A 21 -5.58 -8.67 16.88
N GLY A 22 -5.40 -7.39 17.20
CA GLY A 22 -4.34 -6.96 18.12
C GLY A 22 -2.93 -6.96 17.52
N LEU A 23 -2.82 -7.02 16.19
CA LEU A 23 -1.54 -6.94 15.49
C LEU A 23 -1.01 -5.51 15.57
N LYS A 24 0.20 -5.36 16.13
CA LYS A 24 0.90 -4.08 16.13
C LYS A 24 1.41 -3.79 14.73
N GLU A 25 1.40 -2.52 14.31
CA GLU A 25 2.00 -2.10 13.02
C GLU A 25 3.42 -2.65 12.83
N ALA A 26 4.23 -2.66 13.90
CA ALA A 26 5.61 -3.18 13.88
C ALA A 26 5.73 -4.68 13.59
N MET A 27 4.63 -5.44 13.60
CA MET A 27 4.59 -6.87 13.30
C MET A 27 4.17 -7.13 11.84
N LEU A 28 3.92 -6.08 11.06
CA LEU A 28 3.51 -6.16 9.66
C LEU A 28 4.67 -5.74 8.77
N GLU A 29 4.87 -6.47 7.69
CA GLU A 29 5.78 -6.09 6.62
C GLU A 29 4.96 -5.63 5.41
N THR A 30 5.31 -4.50 4.82
CA THR A 30 4.66 -4.01 3.59
C THR A 30 5.02 -4.96 2.44
N VAL A 31 4.05 -5.73 1.98
CA VAL A 31 4.20 -6.53 0.76
C VAL A 31 4.20 -5.56 -0.44
N ILE A 32 5.37 -5.37 -1.03
CA ILE A 32 5.50 -4.69 -2.31
C ILE A 32 5.15 -5.68 -3.42
N PRO A 33 4.09 -5.43 -4.18
CA PRO A 33 3.67 -6.33 -5.24
C PRO A 33 4.80 -6.51 -6.27
N ARG A 34 5.07 -7.75 -6.68
CA ARG A 34 6.18 -8.10 -7.59
C ARG A 34 5.75 -8.14 -9.07
N GLY A 35 4.45 -8.09 -9.37
CA GLY A 35 3.88 -8.18 -10.71
C GLY A 35 3.90 -6.86 -11.49
N GLU A 36 3.58 -6.93 -12.77
CA GLU A 36 3.38 -5.76 -13.62
C GLU A 36 2.08 -5.05 -13.25
N ALA A 37 2.13 -3.73 -13.00
CA ALA A 37 0.96 -2.86 -12.87
C ALA A 37 0.06 -3.03 -11.63
N GLU A 38 0.62 -3.38 -10.48
CA GLU A 38 -0.17 -3.47 -9.25
C GLU A 38 -0.36 -2.07 -8.63
N ARG A 39 -1.63 -1.73 -8.37
CA ARG A 39 -2.03 -0.44 -7.77
C ARG A 39 -1.50 -0.40 -6.34
N VAL A 40 -0.95 0.74 -5.94
CA VAL A 40 -0.47 0.94 -4.58
C VAL A 40 -1.21 2.09 -3.93
N MET A 41 -1.43 1.99 -2.63
CA MET A 41 -1.88 3.11 -1.82
C MET A 41 -0.69 3.65 -1.05
N VAL A 42 -0.53 4.96 -1.05
CA VAL A 42 0.42 5.62 -0.17
C VAL A 42 -0.18 5.64 1.23
N VAL A 43 0.53 5.08 2.20
CA VAL A 43 0.06 4.97 3.60
C VAL A 43 0.77 5.95 4.54
N LEU A 44 1.92 6.49 4.14
CA LEU A 44 2.71 7.43 4.95
C LEU A 44 3.11 8.70 4.17
N GLY A 45 3.36 9.79 4.89
CA GLY A 45 3.87 11.06 4.34
C GLY A 45 2.80 11.98 3.72
N GLU A 46 3.23 12.99 2.97
CA GLU A 46 2.37 14.04 2.38
C GLU A 46 1.31 13.48 1.40
N HIS A 47 1.58 12.30 0.82
CA HIS A 47 0.71 11.68 -0.17
C HIS A 47 -0.16 10.56 0.42
N ALA A 48 -0.19 10.38 1.75
CA ALA A 48 -0.99 9.36 2.41
C ALA A 48 -2.48 9.42 1.99
N GLY A 49 -3.07 8.25 1.77
CA GLY A 49 -4.44 8.06 1.26
C GLY A 49 -4.59 8.21 -0.26
N ARG A 50 -3.52 8.50 -1.01
CA ARG A 50 -3.56 8.56 -2.48
C ARG A 50 -3.27 7.20 -3.10
N LEU A 51 -3.99 6.90 -4.18
CA LEU A 51 -3.72 5.76 -5.03
C LEU A 51 -2.71 6.11 -6.13
N GLY A 52 -1.87 5.15 -6.47
CA GLY A 52 -0.91 5.26 -7.54
C GLY A 52 -0.56 3.91 -8.17
N ARG A 53 0.31 3.96 -9.17
CA ARG A 53 0.87 2.79 -9.85
C ARG A 53 2.37 2.85 -9.81
N ILE A 54 3.02 1.74 -9.46
CA ILE A 54 4.47 1.63 -9.54
C ILE A 54 4.88 1.66 -11.02
N LEU A 55 5.74 2.63 -11.37
CA LEU A 55 6.39 2.73 -12.68
C LEU A 55 7.74 2.01 -12.66
N GLU A 56 8.52 2.22 -11.59
CA GLU A 56 9.86 1.67 -11.44
C GLU A 56 10.12 1.26 -9.99
N ARG A 57 10.97 0.25 -9.80
CA ARG A 57 11.35 -0.29 -8.51
C ARG A 57 12.86 -0.15 -8.33
N GLU A 58 13.26 0.36 -7.18
CA GLU A 58 14.66 0.53 -6.78
C GLU A 58 14.89 -0.32 -5.52
N PRO A 59 14.98 -1.67 -5.64
CA PRO A 59 15.15 -2.55 -4.49
C PRO A 59 16.46 -2.30 -3.74
N GLU A 60 17.51 -1.84 -4.42
CA GLU A 60 18.80 -1.47 -3.80
C GLU A 60 18.66 -0.28 -2.84
N ARG A 61 17.63 0.55 -3.01
CA ARG A 61 17.34 1.75 -2.21
C ARG A 61 16.07 1.62 -1.39
N SER A 62 15.41 0.44 -1.42
CA SER A 62 14.09 0.20 -0.81
C SER A 62 13.02 1.22 -1.21
N ARG A 63 12.99 1.61 -2.49
CA ARG A 63 12.10 2.65 -3.03
C ARG A 63 11.37 2.20 -4.29
N ALA A 64 10.27 2.87 -4.60
CA ALA A 64 9.57 2.77 -5.86
C ALA A 64 9.19 4.15 -6.40
N VAL A 65 9.25 4.28 -7.71
CA VAL A 65 8.69 5.41 -8.45
C VAL A 65 7.22 5.12 -8.68
N VAL A 66 6.35 5.97 -8.14
CA VAL A 66 4.89 5.81 -8.16
C VAL A 66 4.27 6.98 -8.91
N GLN A 67 3.41 6.68 -9.87
CA GLN A 67 2.53 7.65 -10.52
C GLN A 67 1.22 7.76 -9.75
N LEU A 68 0.93 8.92 -9.18
CA LEU A 68 -0.32 9.19 -8.45
C LEU A 68 -1.48 9.39 -9.45
N GLN A 69 -2.64 8.79 -9.16
CA GLN A 69 -3.82 8.81 -10.06
C GLN A 69 -4.67 10.10 -10.00
N ARG A 70 -4.36 11.06 -9.12
CA ARG A 70 -5.29 12.16 -8.79
C ARG A 70 -5.14 13.46 -9.61
N ASP A 71 -4.28 13.50 -10.62
CA ASP A 71 -4.04 14.70 -11.44
C ASP A 71 -4.07 14.34 -12.93
N GLU A 72 -4.63 15.20 -13.78
CA GLU A 72 -4.66 15.07 -15.26
C GLU A 72 -3.26 14.90 -15.87
N ALA A 73 -2.20 15.25 -15.12
CA ALA A 73 -0.80 15.10 -15.51
C ALA A 73 -0.09 13.87 -14.90
N GLY A 74 -0.74 13.09 -14.02
CA GLY A 74 -0.16 11.91 -13.36
C GLY A 74 1.16 12.20 -12.65
N ARG A 75 1.11 12.89 -11.49
CA ARG A 75 2.31 13.28 -10.74
C ARG A 75 3.12 12.04 -10.35
N VAL A 76 4.39 12.01 -10.77
CA VAL A 76 5.34 10.93 -10.44
C VAL A 76 6.14 11.33 -9.20
N VAL A 77 6.19 10.44 -8.22
CA VAL A 77 6.90 10.63 -6.95
C VAL A 77 7.68 9.36 -6.61
N THR A 78 8.87 9.52 -6.03
CA THR A 78 9.62 8.39 -5.47
C THR A 78 9.25 8.23 -4.01
N LEU A 79 8.79 7.04 -3.62
CA LEU A 79 8.35 6.71 -2.27
C LEU A 79 9.13 5.50 -1.76
N ASP A 80 9.46 5.50 -0.47
CA ASP A 80 10.02 4.33 0.20
C ASP A 80 8.96 3.21 0.27
N TYR A 81 9.42 1.97 0.24
CA TYR A 81 8.53 0.80 0.32
C TYR A 81 7.67 0.77 1.58
N ASP A 82 8.18 1.30 2.68
CA ASP A 82 7.42 1.45 3.93
C ASP A 82 6.23 2.41 3.79
N ALA A 83 6.33 3.38 2.86
CA ALA A 83 5.30 4.40 2.64
C ALA A 83 4.20 3.97 1.67
N ILE A 84 4.32 2.80 1.04
CA ILE A 84 3.36 2.30 0.05
C ILE A 84 2.96 0.85 0.35
N CYS A 85 1.70 0.52 0.12
CA CYS A 85 1.22 -0.85 0.25
C CYS A 85 0.45 -1.29 -1.00
N HIS A 86 0.38 -2.59 -1.25
CA HIS A 86 -0.46 -3.13 -2.31
C HIS A 86 -1.93 -2.76 -2.05
N TYR A 87 -2.56 -2.11 -3.02
CA TYR A 87 -3.97 -1.80 -2.97
C TYR A 87 -4.77 -2.89 -3.69
N VAL A 88 -5.38 -3.78 -2.91
CA VAL A 88 -6.26 -4.87 -3.36
C VAL A 88 -7.74 -4.48 -3.39
N GLY A 89 -8.07 -3.22 -3.09
CA GLY A 89 -9.44 -2.72 -3.10
C GLY A 89 -9.92 -2.33 -4.51
N GLY A 90 -11.19 -2.55 -4.82
CA GLY A 90 -11.81 -2.13 -6.08
C GLY A 90 -12.31 -3.25 -6.99
N HIS A 91 -12.88 -4.31 -6.41
CA HIS A 91 -14.00 -5.01 -7.05
C HIS A 91 -15.29 -4.50 -6.39
N GLU A 92 -15.67 -3.25 -6.70
CA GLU A 92 -17.08 -2.94 -6.87
C GLU A 92 -17.33 -3.37 -8.33
N ASP A 93 -17.75 -4.61 -8.60
CA ASP A 93 -19.17 -4.98 -8.65
C ASP A 93 -20.04 -3.78 -9.04
N ASP A 94 -20.18 -3.56 -10.35
CA ASP A 94 -21.41 -3.06 -10.97
C ASP A 94 -21.62 -3.81 -12.31
#